data_AF-A0A9W6T0F2-F1
#
_entry.id   AF-A0A9W6T0F2-F1
#
_cell.length_a   1.000
_cell.length_b   1.000
_cell.length_c   1.000
_cell.angle_alpha   90.00
_cell.angle_beta   90.00
_cell.angle_gamma   90.00
#
_symmetry.space_group_name_H-M   'P 1'
#
loop_
_entity.id
_entity.type
_entity.pdbx_description
1 polymer ?
#
loop_
_entity_poly.entity_id
_entity_poly.type
_entity_poly.pdbx_seq_one_letter_code
_entity_poly.pdbx_strand_id
1 'polypeptide(L)'
;MRSLEDRFNKNYHYPWTFINDVPFSEEFKLQTSAMASGKTEYGFIPPSDWDVPENINTTKYDECVKNMVENDVIYGHSRSYRNMCRFNSGYFFRQEIVQKYKWYFRVEPDVEYFCDFQMDPFEVLRVNKKKYGFVISILEYVDTIPTLWDTIEGFMKKYPQYIHPNNSIEFVTNKDPIGFTAVPEIFQFGTLP
;
A
#
# COMPACT_ATOMS: atom_id res chain seq x y z
N MET A 1 14.68 -0.75 7.54
CA MET A 1 15.61 -1.59 6.74
C MET A 1 16.18 -2.75 7.55
N ARG A 2 16.95 -2.51 8.62
CA ARG A 2 17.60 -3.56 9.43
C ARG A 2 16.69 -4.74 9.75
N SER A 3 15.48 -4.50 10.27
CA SER A 3 14.53 -5.56 10.58
C SER A 3 14.22 -6.47 9.37
N LEU A 4 13.92 -5.91 8.19
CA LEU A 4 13.66 -6.73 7.00
C LEU A 4 14.92 -7.41 6.45
N GLU A 5 16.07 -6.75 6.52
CA GLU A 5 17.36 -7.35 6.15
C GLU A 5 17.66 -8.57 7.02
N ASP A 6 17.54 -8.43 8.34
CA ASP A 6 17.83 -9.48 9.31
C ASP A 6 16.90 -10.69 9.14
N ARG A 7 15.62 -10.45 8.84
CA ARG A 7 14.58 -11.49 8.73
C ARG A 7 14.43 -12.12 7.35
N PHE A 8 14.85 -11.42 6.30
CA PHE A 8 14.55 -11.82 4.92
C PHE A 8 15.69 -11.47 3.97
N ASN A 9 15.92 -10.17 3.73
CA ASN A 9 16.58 -9.76 2.50
C ASN A 9 18.08 -10.09 2.46
N LYS A 10 18.74 -10.28 3.61
CA LYS A 10 20.15 -10.74 3.66
C LYS A 10 20.39 -12.08 2.99
N ASN A 11 19.34 -12.91 2.85
CA ASN A 11 19.44 -14.24 2.24
C ASN A 11 19.13 -14.24 0.73
N TYR A 12 18.40 -13.23 0.24
CA TYR A 12 17.88 -13.19 -1.13
C TYR A 12 18.42 -12.02 -1.96
N HIS A 13 18.94 -10.98 -1.31
CA HIS A 13 19.61 -9.83 -1.93
C HIS A 13 18.77 -9.11 -3.00
N TYR A 14 17.44 -9.01 -2.79
CA TYR A 14 16.60 -8.22 -3.68
C TYR A 14 16.95 -6.73 -3.60
N PRO A 15 16.79 -5.97 -4.70
CA PRO A 15 17.12 -4.56 -4.72
C PRO A 15 16.15 -3.74 -3.85
N TRP A 16 16.69 -2.72 -3.19
CA TRP A 16 15.91 -1.67 -2.54
C TRP A 16 15.74 -0.49 -3.49
N THR A 17 14.49 -0.15 -3.81
CA THR A 17 14.18 1.03 -4.65
C THR A 17 13.52 2.10 -3.79
N PHE A 18 14.22 3.20 -3.56
CA PHE A 18 13.72 4.38 -2.85
C PHE A 18 13.22 5.40 -3.86
N ILE A 19 12.05 5.99 -3.62
CA ILE A 19 11.43 6.96 -4.51
C ILE A 19 10.93 8.13 -3.67
N ASN A 20 11.19 9.36 -4.11
CA ASN A 20 10.82 10.56 -3.34
C ASN A 20 10.50 11.75 -4.25
N ASP A 21 9.66 12.66 -3.76
CA ASP A 21 9.26 13.90 -4.45
C ASP A 21 10.33 15.00 -4.37
N VAL A 22 11.35 14.82 -3.54
CA VAL A 22 12.56 15.65 -3.49
C VAL A 22 13.83 14.78 -3.62
N PRO A 23 14.93 15.33 -4.16
CA PRO A 23 16.19 14.58 -4.27
C PRO A 23 16.67 14.04 -2.93
N PHE A 24 17.05 12.77 -2.88
CA PHE A 24 17.70 12.18 -1.71
C PHE A 24 19.08 12.81 -1.47
N SER A 25 19.40 13.07 -0.21
CA SER A 25 20.74 13.52 0.19
C SER A 25 21.77 12.41 -0.03
N GLU A 26 23.04 12.81 -0.20
CA GLU A 26 24.15 11.84 -0.32
C GLU A 26 24.32 11.02 0.96
N GLU A 27 24.04 11.62 2.13
CA GLU A 27 24.03 10.89 3.40
C GLU A 27 22.95 9.79 3.41
N PHE A 28 21.73 10.09 2.96
CA PHE A 28 20.67 9.08 2.89
C PHE A 28 21.06 7.92 1.99
N LYS A 29 21.61 8.22 0.80
CA LYS A 29 22.08 7.20 -0.13
C LYS A 29 23.18 6.36 0.51
N LEU A 30 24.20 7.00 1.08
CA LEU A 30 25.31 6.31 1.74
C LEU A 30 24.83 5.35 2.85
N GLN A 31 23.98 5.83 3.76
CA GLN A 31 23.50 5.05 4.90
C GLN A 31 22.62 3.88 4.46
N THR A 32 21.72 4.11 3.50
CA THR A 32 20.83 3.05 2.99
C THR A 32 21.61 2.03 2.16
N SER A 33 22.57 2.45 1.33
CA SER A 33 23.47 1.54 0.59
C SER A 33 24.35 0.70 1.52
N ALA A 34 24.84 1.27 2.62
CA ALA A 34 25.64 0.53 3.60
C ALA A 34 24.83 -0.52 4.38
N MET A 35 23.53 -0.29 4.58
CA MET A 35 22.64 -1.20 5.30
C MET A 35 22.07 -2.31 4.41
N ALA A 36 21.88 -2.05 3.13
CA ALA A 36 21.26 -2.98 2.20
C ALA A 36 22.22 -4.10 1.80
N SER A 37 21.73 -5.35 1.84
CA SER A 37 22.48 -6.48 1.29
C SER A 37 22.31 -6.63 -0.23
N GLY A 38 21.24 -6.05 -0.79
CA GLY A 38 20.98 -5.95 -2.22
C GLY A 38 21.28 -4.57 -2.79
N LYS A 39 21.21 -4.43 -4.12
CA LYS A 39 21.46 -3.15 -4.80
C LYS A 39 20.45 -2.08 -4.37
N THR A 40 20.91 -0.90 -3.99
CA THR A 40 20.05 0.27 -3.75
C THR A 40 19.88 1.11 -5.01
N GLU A 41 18.67 1.60 -5.24
CA GLU A 41 18.30 2.45 -6.37
C GLU A 41 17.47 3.64 -5.86
N TYR A 42 17.66 4.82 -6.45
CA TYR A 42 17.06 6.07 -5.97
C TYR A 42 16.38 6.79 -7.14
N GLY A 43 15.06 6.94 -7.04
CA GLY A 43 14.21 7.60 -8.03
C GLY A 43 13.69 8.94 -7.53
N PHE A 44 13.55 9.89 -8.45
CA PHE A 44 12.89 11.17 -8.23
C PHE A 44 11.52 11.14 -8.90
N ILE A 45 10.47 11.53 -8.18
CA ILE A 45 9.10 11.57 -8.70
C ILE A 45 8.95 12.83 -9.56
N PRO A 46 8.57 12.72 -10.85
CA PRO A 46 8.25 13.89 -11.64
C PRO A 46 7.10 14.69 -11.00
N PRO A 47 7.14 16.04 -10.99
CA PRO A 47 6.06 16.86 -10.43
C PRO A 47 4.67 16.53 -11.00
N SER A 48 4.56 16.16 -12.29
CA SER A 48 3.31 15.71 -12.91
C SER A 48 2.64 14.50 -12.24
N ASP A 49 3.46 13.65 -11.61
CA ASP A 49 3.04 12.40 -10.98
C ASP A 49 2.78 12.58 -9.48
N TRP A 50 3.28 13.68 -8.88
CA TRP A 50 3.13 14.00 -7.46
C TRP A 50 2.11 15.10 -7.21
N ASP A 51 2.25 16.23 -7.90
CA ASP A 51 1.51 17.46 -7.64
C ASP A 51 0.03 17.34 -7.98
N VAL A 52 -0.74 18.27 -7.41
CA VAL A 52 -2.18 18.39 -7.67
C VAL A 52 -2.39 18.66 -9.17
N PRO A 53 -3.19 17.82 -9.87
CA PRO A 53 -3.46 18.02 -11.29
C PRO A 53 -4.15 19.37 -11.59
N GLU A 54 -3.87 19.92 -12.77
CA GLU A 54 -4.44 21.20 -13.22
C GLU A 54 -5.98 21.21 -13.31
N ASN A 55 -6.60 20.05 -13.50
CA ASN A 55 -8.06 19.93 -13.56
C ASN A 55 -8.75 19.95 -12.18
N ILE A 56 -7.98 20.06 -11.08
CA ILE A 56 -8.53 20.24 -9.74
C ILE A 56 -8.75 21.72 -9.46
N ASN A 57 -9.97 22.07 -9.07
CA ASN A 57 -10.29 23.44 -8.65
C ASN A 57 -9.64 23.72 -7.28
N THR A 58 -8.61 24.59 -7.27
CA THR A 58 -7.85 24.95 -6.07
C THR A 58 -8.71 25.55 -4.97
N THR A 59 -9.66 26.43 -5.29
CA THR A 59 -10.55 27.04 -4.29
C THR A 59 -11.38 25.99 -3.57
N LYS A 60 -12.01 25.09 -4.32
CA LYS A 60 -12.79 23.98 -3.74
C LYS A 60 -11.90 23.05 -2.92
N TYR A 61 -10.69 22.78 -3.40
CA TYR A 61 -9.74 21.94 -2.67
C TYR A 61 -9.35 22.57 -1.33
N ASP A 62 -9.07 23.87 -1.31
CA ASP A 62 -8.71 24.62 -0.10
C ASP A 62 -9.86 24.66 0.92
N GLU A 63 -11.09 24.83 0.45
CA GLU A 63 -12.30 24.74 1.27
C GLU A 63 -12.48 23.35 1.88
N CYS A 64 -12.30 22.28 1.10
CA CYS A 64 -12.36 20.91 1.59
C CYS A 64 -11.27 20.63 2.63
N VAL A 65 -10.04 21.09 2.42
CA VAL A 65 -8.96 20.96 3.41
C VAL A 65 -9.35 21.68 4.70
N LYS A 66 -9.86 22.91 4.62
CA LYS A 66 -10.31 23.67 5.80
C LYS A 66 -11.40 22.91 6.55
N ASN A 67 -12.40 22.39 5.85
CA ASN A 67 -13.47 21.61 6.44
C ASN A 67 -12.95 20.32 7.13
N MET A 68 -11.99 19.62 6.52
CA MET A 68 -11.37 18.45 7.13
C MET A 68 -10.59 18.78 8.41
N VAL A 69 -9.98 19.96 8.49
CA VAL A 69 -9.34 20.45 9.72
C VAL A 69 -10.38 20.79 10.78
N GLU A 70 -11.46 21.48 10.41
CA GLU A 70 -12.54 21.85 11.34
C GLU A 70 -13.26 20.64 11.93
N ASN A 71 -13.27 19.51 11.22
CA ASN A 71 -13.89 18.25 11.67
C ASN A 71 -12.87 17.24 12.24
N ASP A 72 -11.66 17.68 12.59
CA ASP A 72 -10.62 16.84 13.21
C ASP A 72 -10.27 15.55 12.42
N VAL A 73 -10.40 15.59 11.09
CA VAL A 73 -10.08 14.45 10.23
C VAL A 73 -8.57 14.20 10.28
N ILE A 74 -8.17 12.96 10.52
CA ILE A 74 -6.76 12.56 10.57
C ILE A 74 -6.04 12.95 9.27
N TYR A 75 -4.89 13.61 9.40
CA TYR A 75 -4.13 14.21 8.28
C TYR A 75 -4.95 15.16 7.38
N GLY A 76 -6.08 15.70 7.87
CA GLY A 76 -6.99 16.61 7.16
C GLY A 76 -6.31 17.82 6.53
N HIS A 77 -5.34 18.40 7.26
CA HIS A 77 -4.56 19.55 6.82
C HIS A 77 -3.49 19.25 5.77
N SER A 78 -3.06 17.98 5.63
CA SER A 78 -1.82 17.65 4.91
C SER A 78 -2.03 17.46 3.40
N ARG A 79 -1.53 18.42 2.61
CA ARG A 79 -1.55 18.32 1.14
C ARG A 79 -0.60 17.25 0.62
N SER A 80 0.60 17.17 1.19
CA SER A 80 1.58 16.13 0.83
C SER A 80 1.05 14.73 1.10
N TYR A 81 0.25 14.53 2.16
CA TYR A 81 -0.41 13.25 2.42
C TYR A 81 -1.40 12.86 1.32
N ARG A 82 -2.16 13.82 0.76
CA ARG A 82 -3.06 13.59 -0.38
C ARG A 82 -2.29 13.26 -1.66
N ASN A 83 -1.20 13.98 -1.91
CA ASN A 83 -0.30 13.68 -3.02
C ASN A 83 0.28 12.26 -2.89
N MET A 84 0.72 11.86 -1.70
CA MET A 84 1.20 10.51 -1.40
C MET A 84 0.12 9.46 -1.65
N CYS A 85 -1.12 9.67 -1.19
CA CYS A 85 -2.23 8.75 -1.45
C CYS A 85 -2.50 8.61 -2.96
N ARG A 86 -2.53 9.73 -3.71
CA ARG A 86 -2.68 9.72 -5.17
C ARG A 86 -1.52 8.98 -5.85
N PHE A 87 -0.29 9.26 -5.44
CA PHE A 87 0.91 8.65 -6.01
C PHE A 87 0.90 7.13 -5.85
N ASN A 88 0.62 6.64 -4.63
CA ASN A 88 0.52 5.21 -4.36
C ASN A 88 -0.68 4.55 -5.06
N SER A 89 -1.77 5.29 -5.28
CA SER A 89 -2.97 4.76 -5.96
C SER A 89 -2.80 4.62 -7.48
N GLY A 90 -1.97 5.46 -8.12
CA GLY A 90 -1.98 5.57 -9.58
C GLY A 90 -0.64 5.72 -10.28
N TYR A 91 0.44 6.09 -9.59
CA TYR A 91 1.68 6.57 -10.24
C TYR A 91 2.94 5.81 -9.82
N PHE A 92 2.99 5.22 -8.63
CA PHE A 92 4.14 4.45 -8.16
C PHE A 92 4.58 3.37 -9.16
N PHE A 93 3.64 2.55 -9.63
CA PHE A 93 3.93 1.46 -10.57
C PHE A 93 4.23 1.94 -12.00
N ARG A 94 4.11 3.24 -12.26
CA ARG A 94 4.43 3.88 -13.56
C ARG A 94 5.81 4.49 -13.57
N GLN A 95 6.48 4.63 -12.42
CA GLN A 95 7.82 5.20 -12.36
C GLN A 95 8.81 4.32 -13.13
N GLU A 96 9.66 4.94 -13.96
CA GLU A 96 10.63 4.24 -14.82
C GLU A 96 11.51 3.26 -14.01
N ILE A 97 11.95 3.70 -12.83
CA ILE A 97 12.77 2.90 -11.91
C ILE A 97 12.05 1.63 -11.40
N VAL A 98 10.71 1.61 -11.44
CA VAL A 98 9.87 0.49 -11.00
C VAL A 98 9.44 -0.41 -12.17
N GLN A 99 9.24 0.15 -13.37
CA GLN A 99 8.64 -0.57 -14.52
C GLN A 99 9.44 -1.80 -14.98
N LYS A 100 10.72 -1.88 -14.65
CA LYS A 100 11.56 -3.07 -14.91
C LYS A 100 11.22 -4.28 -14.02
N TYR A 101 10.42 -4.09 -12.97
CA TYR A 101 10.05 -5.13 -12.01
C TYR A 101 8.62 -5.62 -12.22
N LYS A 102 8.40 -6.92 -11.97
CA LYS A 102 7.07 -7.54 -12.01
C LYS A 102 6.35 -7.57 -10.66
N TRP A 103 7.12 -7.55 -9.58
CA TRP A 103 6.63 -7.61 -8.20
C TRP A 103 7.30 -6.50 -7.40
N TYR A 104 6.59 -6.00 -6.38
CA TYR A 104 7.15 -5.09 -5.39
C TYR A 104 6.70 -5.51 -4.00
N PHE A 105 7.55 -5.28 -3.01
CA PHE A 105 7.20 -5.35 -1.59
C PHE A 105 7.33 -3.92 -1.05
N ARG A 106 6.18 -3.27 -0.80
CA ARG A 106 6.15 -1.94 -0.19
C ARG A 106 6.57 -2.02 1.28
N VAL A 107 7.54 -1.20 1.66
CA VAL A 107 8.07 -1.09 3.01
C VAL A 107 8.00 0.38 3.42
N GLU A 108 7.38 0.65 4.57
CA GLU A 108 7.33 1.99 5.17
C GLU A 108 8.46 2.16 6.19
N PRO A 109 8.86 3.40 6.53
CA PRO A 109 9.68 3.64 7.72
C PRO A 109 8.95 3.16 8.99
N ASP A 110 9.70 2.91 10.06
CA ASP A 110 9.18 2.56 11.39
C ASP A 110 8.29 1.31 11.46
N VAL A 111 8.51 0.34 10.56
CA VAL A 111 7.91 -1.00 10.62
C VAL A 111 8.88 -2.04 11.17
N GLU A 112 8.33 -3.06 11.83
CA GLU A 112 9.10 -4.17 12.40
C GLU A 112 8.60 -5.54 11.90
N TYR A 113 9.54 -6.43 11.61
CA TYR A 113 9.33 -7.80 11.20
C TYR A 113 9.80 -8.73 12.32
N PHE A 114 8.83 -9.39 12.96
CA PHE A 114 9.09 -10.21 14.16
C PHE A 114 9.57 -11.62 13.85
N CYS A 115 9.28 -12.13 12.65
CA CYS A 115 9.56 -13.52 12.27
C CYS A 115 10.52 -13.58 11.08
N ASP A 116 11.38 -14.60 11.06
CA ASP A 116 12.23 -14.91 9.90
C ASP A 116 11.37 -15.46 8.75
N PHE A 117 11.65 -14.99 7.54
CA PHE A 117 10.95 -15.43 6.33
C PHE A 117 11.50 -16.79 5.91
N GLN A 118 10.69 -17.83 6.07
CA GLN A 118 11.07 -19.22 5.72
C GLN A 118 11.11 -19.49 4.21
N MET A 119 10.56 -18.59 3.39
CA MET A 119 10.43 -18.73 1.94
C MET A 119 10.56 -17.36 1.27
N ASP A 120 10.94 -17.36 -0.01
CA ASP A 120 10.88 -16.15 -0.84
C ASP A 120 9.41 -15.80 -1.18
N PRO A 121 8.88 -14.66 -0.67
CA PRO A 121 7.52 -14.25 -0.97
C PRO A 121 7.30 -14.00 -2.47
N PHE A 122 8.31 -13.55 -3.21
CA PHE A 122 8.18 -13.29 -4.64
C PHE A 122 8.07 -14.59 -5.43
N GLU A 123 8.86 -15.60 -5.09
CA GLU A 123 8.70 -16.95 -5.62
C GLU A 123 7.31 -17.53 -5.29
N VAL A 124 6.86 -17.42 -4.04
CA VAL A 124 5.51 -17.88 -3.63
C VAL A 124 4.43 -17.23 -4.49
N LEU A 125 4.49 -15.92 -4.71
CA LEU A 125 3.54 -15.22 -5.58
C LEU A 125 3.60 -15.71 -7.02
N ARG A 126 4.81 -15.84 -7.57
CA ARG A 126 5.05 -16.26 -8.96
C ARG A 126 4.59 -17.69 -9.23
N VAL A 127 5.03 -18.65 -8.42
CA VAL A 127 4.76 -20.09 -8.60
C VAL A 127 3.28 -20.39 -8.38
N ASN A 128 2.68 -19.80 -7.35
CA ASN A 128 1.27 -20.03 -7.01
C ASN A 128 0.31 -19.10 -7.76
N LYS A 129 0.80 -18.35 -8.76
CA LYS A 129 0.03 -17.43 -9.61
C LYS A 129 -0.83 -16.44 -8.81
N LYS A 130 -0.34 -15.99 -7.65
CA LYS A 130 -1.01 -14.98 -6.82
C LYS A 130 -0.78 -13.60 -7.41
N LYS A 131 -1.59 -12.61 -7.03
CA LYS A 131 -1.53 -11.24 -7.57
C LYS A 131 -1.20 -10.18 -6.53
N TYR A 132 -1.60 -10.40 -5.29
CA TYR A 132 -1.45 -9.47 -4.19
C TYR A 132 -1.37 -10.24 -2.87
N GLY A 133 -0.66 -9.70 -1.89
CA GLY A 133 -0.56 -10.23 -0.53
C GLY A 133 -0.54 -9.10 0.48
N PHE A 134 -1.19 -9.30 1.62
CA PHE A 134 -1.25 -8.35 2.73
C PHE A 134 -1.19 -9.09 4.06
N VAL A 135 -0.89 -8.36 5.14
CA VAL A 135 -0.78 -8.91 6.50
C VAL A 135 -1.89 -8.38 7.42
N ILE A 136 -2.24 -7.10 7.29
CA ILE A 136 -3.22 -6.42 8.14
C ILE A 136 -4.33 -5.85 7.26
N SER A 137 -5.58 -5.98 7.70
CA SER A 137 -6.75 -5.27 7.17
C SER A 137 -7.42 -4.50 8.31
N ILE A 138 -7.84 -3.27 8.03
CA ILE A 138 -8.51 -2.38 9.00
C ILE A 138 -9.77 -1.80 8.38
N LEU A 139 -10.67 -1.32 9.23
CA LEU A 139 -11.78 -0.46 8.81
C LEU A 139 -11.28 0.97 8.66
N GLU A 140 -11.57 1.59 7.52
CA GLU A 140 -11.21 2.98 7.25
C GLU A 140 -12.15 3.95 7.97
N TYR A 141 -11.66 5.14 8.30
CA TYR A 141 -12.48 6.22 8.82
C TYR A 141 -13.37 6.77 7.71
N VAL A 142 -14.69 6.61 7.86
CA VAL A 142 -15.69 6.98 6.82
C VAL A 142 -15.56 8.44 6.37
N ASP A 143 -15.21 9.36 7.28
CA ASP A 143 -15.04 10.78 7.01
C ASP A 143 -13.90 11.09 6.01
N THR A 144 -12.97 10.15 5.81
CA THR A 144 -11.88 10.28 4.84
C THR A 144 -12.28 9.88 3.41
N ILE A 145 -13.34 9.08 3.27
CA ILE A 145 -13.76 8.46 2.01
C ILE A 145 -15.29 8.53 1.76
N PRO A 146 -15.97 9.65 2.06
CA PRO A 146 -17.43 9.72 2.11
C PRO A 146 -18.13 9.39 0.77
N THR A 147 -17.45 9.61 -0.35
CA THR A 147 -18.00 9.40 -1.70
C THR A 147 -17.28 8.32 -2.50
N LEU A 148 -16.31 7.61 -1.88
CA LEU A 148 -15.47 6.66 -2.59
C LEU A 148 -16.30 5.48 -3.11
N TRP A 149 -17.15 4.89 -2.27
CA TRP A 149 -17.95 3.74 -2.65
C TRP A 149 -18.98 4.06 -3.74
N ASP A 150 -19.69 5.19 -3.61
CA ASP A 150 -20.63 5.65 -4.64
C ASP A 150 -19.95 5.85 -5.99
N THR A 151 -18.72 6.36 -5.98
CA THR A 151 -17.90 6.52 -7.19
C THR A 151 -17.54 5.16 -7.80
N ILE A 152 -17.18 4.17 -6.98
CA ILE A 152 -16.89 2.80 -7.40
C ILE A 152 -18.14 2.14 -7.99
N GLU A 153 -19.31 2.28 -7.36
CA GLU A 153 -20.57 1.77 -7.90
C GLU A 153 -20.92 2.39 -9.25
N GLY A 154 -20.72 3.70 -9.41
CA GLY A 154 -20.88 4.38 -10.70
C GLY A 154 -19.95 3.81 -11.77
N PHE A 155 -18.68 3.56 -11.43
CA PHE A 155 -17.71 2.92 -12.32
C PHE A 155 -18.14 1.49 -12.70
N MET A 156 -18.55 0.67 -11.72
CA MET A 156 -18.99 -0.71 -11.94
C MET A 156 -20.22 -0.79 -12.86
N LYS A 157 -21.20 0.12 -12.67
CA LYS A 157 -22.38 0.22 -13.54
C LYS A 157 -22.01 0.59 -14.98
N LYS A 158 -21.04 1.49 -15.15
CA LYS A 158 -20.59 1.96 -16.47
C LYS A 158 -19.68 0.96 -17.18
N TYR A 159 -18.90 0.18 -16.44
CA TYR A 159 -17.90 -0.75 -16.98
C TYR A 159 -18.02 -2.15 -16.36
N PRO A 160 -19.15 -2.84 -16.56
CA PRO A 160 -19.39 -4.16 -15.96
C PRO A 160 -18.38 -5.22 -16.41
N GLN A 161 -17.78 -5.05 -17.60
CA GLN A 161 -16.78 -5.99 -18.15
C GLN A 161 -15.48 -6.07 -17.33
N TYR A 162 -15.20 -5.10 -16.47
CA TYR A 162 -14.01 -5.13 -15.60
C TYR A 162 -14.26 -5.82 -14.26
N ILE A 163 -15.51 -6.22 -13.99
CA ILE A 163 -15.87 -6.95 -12.79
C ILE A 163 -15.58 -8.44 -13.02
N HIS A 164 -14.52 -8.92 -12.39
CA HIS A 164 -14.18 -10.34 -12.46
C HIS A 164 -15.26 -11.18 -11.75
N PRO A 165 -15.71 -12.32 -12.31
CA PRO A 165 -16.75 -13.14 -11.68
C PRO A 165 -16.33 -13.75 -10.33
N ASN A 166 -15.03 -13.92 -10.12
CA ASN A 166 -14.44 -14.33 -8.86
C ASN A 166 -13.67 -13.15 -8.25
N ASN A 167 -14.39 -12.15 -7.75
CA ASN A 167 -13.83 -10.95 -7.12
C ASN A 167 -14.01 -11.00 -5.60
N SER A 168 -13.48 -10.00 -4.88
CA SER A 168 -13.57 -9.91 -3.42
C SER A 168 -14.59 -8.87 -2.95
N ILE A 169 -15.69 -8.66 -3.68
CA ILE A 169 -16.71 -7.66 -3.33
C ILE A 169 -17.28 -7.92 -1.93
N GLU A 170 -17.49 -9.18 -1.56
CA GLU A 170 -18.01 -9.56 -0.25
C GLU A 170 -17.08 -9.11 0.88
N PHE A 171 -15.77 -9.26 0.72
CA PHE A 171 -14.79 -8.75 1.70
C PHE A 171 -14.86 -7.23 1.86
N VAL A 172 -15.15 -6.50 0.78
CA VAL A 172 -15.21 -5.02 0.78
C VAL A 172 -16.54 -4.49 1.34
N THR A 173 -17.66 -5.16 1.06
CA THR A 173 -19.00 -4.68 1.44
C THR A 173 -19.51 -5.29 2.74
N ASN A 174 -18.91 -6.38 3.23
CA ASN A 174 -19.32 -6.97 4.48
C ASN A 174 -19.00 -6.00 5.63
N LYS A 175 -20.02 -5.74 6.46
CA LYS A 175 -19.93 -4.87 7.63
C LYS A 175 -19.60 -5.64 8.90
N ASP A 176 -19.61 -6.97 8.83
CA ASP A 176 -19.27 -7.83 9.94
C ASP A 176 -17.75 -7.77 10.21
N PRO A 177 -17.33 -7.64 11.47
CA PRO A 177 -15.92 -7.64 11.82
C PRO A 177 -15.29 -9.01 11.50
N ILE A 178 -14.31 -9.00 10.62
CA ILE A 178 -13.52 -10.18 10.27
C ILE A 178 -12.68 -10.56 11.50
N GLY A 179 -12.95 -11.75 12.07
CA GLY A 179 -12.17 -12.33 13.17
C GLY A 179 -12.87 -12.42 14.53
N PHE A 180 -14.04 -11.80 14.72
CA PHE A 180 -14.80 -11.95 15.98
C PHE A 180 -15.94 -12.98 15.90
N THR A 181 -16.36 -13.38 14.70
CA THR A 181 -17.47 -14.32 14.48
C THR A 181 -17.11 -15.39 13.45
N ALA A 182 -16.01 -16.13 13.69
CA ALA A 182 -15.75 -17.38 12.97
C ALA A 182 -14.81 -18.30 13.79
N VAL A 183 -15.27 -18.72 14.97
CA VAL A 183 -14.89 -20.04 15.48
C VAL A 183 -16.12 -20.93 15.27
N PRO A 184 -16.32 -21.53 14.08
CA PRO A 184 -17.13 -22.74 14.06
C PRO A 184 -16.39 -23.78 14.91
N GLU A 185 -17.14 -24.51 15.72
CA GLU A 185 -16.72 -25.60 16.60
C GLU A 185 -15.99 -26.74 15.84
N ILE A 186 -14.79 -26.49 15.30
CA ILE A 186 -13.99 -27.48 14.56
C ILE A 186 -12.72 -27.87 15.34
N PHE A 187 -12.55 -27.37 16.57
CA PHE A 187 -11.49 -27.81 17.47
C PHE A 187 -12.05 -28.44 18.75
N GLN A 188 -12.96 -29.42 18.61
CA GLN A 188 -12.96 -30.54 19.55
C GLN A 188 -11.87 -31.52 19.10
N PHE A 189 -10.64 -31.28 19.54
CA PHE A 189 -9.63 -32.31 19.52
C PHE A 189 -10.10 -33.43 20.44
N GLY A 190 -10.37 -34.59 19.85
CA GLY A 190 -10.69 -35.80 20.57
C GLY A 190 -9.63 -36.10 21.62
N THR A 191 -10.08 -36.25 22.86
CA THR A 191 -9.32 -36.95 23.90
C THR A 191 -9.34 -38.44 23.56
N LEU A 192 -8.18 -39.04 23.39
CA LEU A 192 -7.99 -40.49 23.44
C LEU A 192 -6.60 -40.80 24.01
N PRO A 193 -6.43 -41.91 24.76
CA PRO A 193 -7.36 -42.63 25.63
C PRO A 193 -7.19 -42.26 27.12
#